data_AF-E2ZBE9-F1
#
_entry.id   AF-E2ZBE9-F1
#
_cell.length_a   1.000
_cell.length_b   1.000
_cell.length_c   1.000
_cell.angle_alpha   90.00
_cell.angle_beta   90.00
_cell.angle_gamma   90.00
#
_symmetry.space_group_name_H-M   'P 1'
#
loop_
_entity.id
_entity.type
_entity.pdbx_description
1 polymer ?
#
loop_
_entity_poly.entity_id
_entity_poly.type
_entity_poly.pdbx_seq_one_letter_code
_entity_poly.pdbx_strand_id
1 'polypeptide(L)'
;MTDKRTKEVETLLRKYNVTKVYIENLHAELEEYQTQLNLTAAPKVPSLSFAPGSNGEMLSQEEKSMCEKEKIEELQKNIQEELNKIEPVIKRLDRSIEALSYPDRTIVVERFINGASWMRIADVLHLSEPAVRKRSGRVLEKVSMMMFGPLSIPLQMHFVFTDRN
;
A
#
# COMPACT_ATOMS: atom_id res chain seq x y z
N MET A 1 27.68 -8.49 1.06
CA MET A 1 26.49 -8.54 0.19
C MET A 1 25.15 -8.32 0.93
N THR A 2 25.14 -8.30 2.27
CA THR A 2 23.94 -8.19 3.13
C THR A 2 23.29 -6.79 3.18
N ASP A 3 24.02 -5.73 2.80
CA ASP A 3 23.61 -4.34 3.05
C ASP A 3 22.44 -3.84 2.17
N LYS A 4 22.29 -4.33 0.94
CA LYS A 4 21.24 -3.83 0.03
C LYS A 4 19.83 -4.22 0.49
N ARG A 5 19.60 -5.50 0.79
CA ARG A 5 18.27 -5.99 1.19
C ARG A 5 17.84 -5.46 2.57
N THR A 6 18.80 -5.24 3.47
CA THR A 6 18.52 -4.63 4.78
C THR A 6 18.14 -3.17 4.64
N LYS A 7 18.79 -2.43 3.73
CA LYS A 7 18.41 -1.05 3.39
C LYS A 7 17.01 -0.98 2.76
N GLU A 8 16.69 -1.88 1.85
CA GLU A 8 15.34 -1.98 1.26
C GLU A 8 14.28 -2.19 2.35
N VAL A 9 14.49 -3.14 3.27
CA VAL A 9 13.59 -3.37 4.42
C VAL A 9 13.50 -2.14 5.31
N GLU A 10 14.60 -1.47 5.58
CA GLU A 10 14.58 -0.23 6.36
C GLU A 10 13.72 0.84 5.69
N THR A 11 13.83 1.03 4.37
CA THR A 11 12.99 1.95 3.60
C THR A 11 11.51 1.56 3.69
N LEU A 12 11.18 0.27 3.57
CA LEU A 12 9.81 -0.22 3.73
C LEU A 12 9.25 0.09 5.11
N LEU A 13 10.02 -0.18 6.17
CA LEU A 13 9.61 0.09 7.55
C LEU A 13 9.36 1.58 7.79
N ARG A 14 10.20 2.45 7.21
CA ARG A 14 10.02 3.91 7.33
C ARG A 14 8.79 4.44 6.62
N LYS A 15 8.43 3.84 5.48
CA LYS A 15 7.22 4.20 4.72
C LYS A 15 5.95 3.47 5.20
N TYR A 16 6.09 2.54 6.13
CA TYR A 16 5.04 1.60 6.54
C TYR A 16 3.68 2.25 6.85
N ASN A 17 3.65 3.24 7.75
CA ASN A 17 2.39 3.90 8.14
C ASN A 17 1.75 4.63 6.95
N VAL A 18 2.57 5.32 6.15
CA VAL A 18 2.11 6.04 4.95
C VAL A 18 1.53 5.06 3.94
N THR A 19 2.21 3.93 3.70
CA THR A 19 1.73 2.91 2.76
C THR A 19 0.46 2.22 3.24
N LYS A 20 0.28 2.00 4.55
CA LYS A 20 -0.97 1.46 5.10
C LYS A 20 -2.15 2.39 4.86
N VAL A 21 -2.01 3.68 5.20
CA VAL A 21 -3.04 4.68 4.94
C VAL A 21 -3.33 4.80 3.43
N TYR A 22 -2.29 4.71 2.59
CA TYR A 22 -2.47 4.73 1.14
C TYR A 22 -3.31 3.53 0.63
N ILE A 23 -3.06 2.31 1.15
CA ILE A 23 -3.88 1.13 0.83
C ILE A 23 -5.33 1.33 1.29
N GLU A 24 -5.55 1.86 2.49
CA GLU A 24 -6.88 2.15 3.02
C GLU A 24 -7.64 3.16 2.12
N ASN A 25 -6.95 4.21 1.68
CA ASN A 25 -7.54 5.19 0.76
C ASN A 25 -7.92 4.59 -0.59
N LEU A 26 -7.08 3.71 -1.15
CA LEU A 26 -7.41 3.02 -2.41
C LEU A 26 -8.63 2.10 -2.28
N HIS A 27 -8.80 1.45 -1.12
CA HIS A 27 -10.02 0.69 -0.84
C HIS A 27 -11.26 1.58 -0.73
N ALA A 28 -11.14 2.73 -0.06
CA ALA A 28 -12.23 3.70 0.03
C ALA A 28 -12.62 4.24 -1.35
N GLU A 29 -11.65 4.55 -2.21
CA GLU A 29 -11.89 5.02 -3.57
C GLU A 29 -12.61 3.95 -4.43
N LEU A 30 -12.25 2.67 -4.29
CA LEU A 30 -12.98 1.57 -4.94
C LEU A 30 -14.44 1.47 -4.48
N GLU A 31 -14.70 1.64 -3.18
CA GLU A 31 -16.05 1.61 -2.61
C GLU A 31 -16.90 2.79 -3.10
N GLU A 32 -16.31 3.98 -3.20
CA GLU A 32 -16.94 5.17 -3.78
C GLU A 32 -17.35 4.93 -5.24
N TYR A 33 -16.45 4.39 -6.07
CA TYR A 33 -16.76 4.06 -7.45
C TYR A 33 -17.84 2.98 -7.58
N GLN A 34 -17.82 1.96 -6.73
CA GLN A 34 -18.85 0.92 -6.72
C GLN A 34 -20.22 1.51 -6.37
N THR A 35 -20.26 2.46 -5.44
CA THR A 35 -21.49 3.17 -5.05
C THR A 35 -22.02 4.05 -6.19
N GLN A 36 -21.14 4.77 -6.90
CA GLN A 36 -21.50 5.59 -8.06
C GLN A 36 -22.13 4.76 -9.19
N LEU A 37 -21.57 3.58 -9.49
CA LEU A 37 -22.12 2.66 -10.49
C LEU A 37 -23.50 2.13 -10.07
N ASN A 38 -23.69 1.78 -8.80
CA ASN A 38 -24.98 1.31 -8.28
C ASN A 38 -26.07 2.39 -8.37
N LEU A 39 -25.75 3.66 -8.06
CA LEU A 39 -26.68 4.78 -8.22
C LEU A 39 -27.03 5.04 -9.69
N THR A 40 -26.04 4.91 -10.58
CA THR A 40 -26.22 5.11 -12.02
C THR A 40 -26.99 3.96 -12.69
N ALA A 41 -26.97 2.76 -12.10
CA ALA A 41 -27.71 1.59 -12.56
C ALA A 41 -29.20 1.60 -12.21
N ALA A 42 -29.65 2.50 -11.31
CA ALA A 42 -31.07 2.69 -11.03
C ALA A 42 -31.80 3.21 -12.29
N PRO A 43 -33.01 2.72 -12.61
CA PRO A 43 -33.74 3.11 -13.81
C PRO A 43 -33.97 4.62 -13.81
N LYS A 44 -33.31 5.32 -14.73
CA LYS A 44 -33.47 6.76 -14.91
C LYS A 44 -34.90 7.01 -15.39
N VAL A 45 -35.68 7.75 -14.60
CA VAL A 45 -37.00 8.22 -15.06
C VAL A 45 -36.80 9.05 -16.32
N PRO A 46 -37.44 8.72 -17.46
CA PRO A 46 -37.28 9.49 -18.68
C PRO A 46 -37.80 10.90 -18.45
N SER A 47 -36.90 11.88 -18.40
CA SER A 47 -37.28 13.29 -18.43
C SER A 47 -37.68 13.63 -19.87
N LEU A 48 -38.99 13.65 -20.12
CA LEU A 48 -39.56 14.02 -21.41
C LEU A 48 -39.36 15.54 -21.64
N SER A 49 -38.19 15.94 -22.13
CA SER A 49 -37.96 17.27 -22.69
C SER A 49 -37.80 17.14 -24.20
N PHE A 50 -38.91 17.27 -24.91
CA PHE A 50 -38.97 17.27 -26.37
C PHE A 50 -38.60 18.69 -26.87
N ALA A 51 -37.44 18.84 -27.50
CA ALA A 51 -37.06 20.04 -28.24
C ALA A 51 -36.41 19.62 -29.56
N PRO A 52 -37.05 19.86 -30.72
CA PRO A 52 -36.52 19.46 -32.02
C PRO A 52 -35.58 20.55 -32.55
N GLY A 53 -34.35 20.17 -32.86
CA GLY A 53 -33.46 20.96 -33.71
C GLY A 53 -32.07 21.21 -33.14
N SER A 54 -31.10 20.38 -33.54
CA SER A 54 -29.75 20.84 -33.85
C SER A 54 -28.97 19.71 -34.53
N ASN A 55 -28.47 19.96 -35.74
CA ASN A 55 -27.63 19.08 -36.54
C ASN A 55 -26.16 19.10 -36.06
N GLY A 56 -25.89 18.52 -34.91
CA GLY A 56 -24.53 18.20 -34.47
C GLY A 56 -24.50 16.73 -34.05
N GLU A 57 -23.44 16.00 -34.41
CA GLU A 57 -23.15 14.68 -33.88
C GLU A 57 -23.03 14.77 -32.35
N MET A 58 -24.16 14.73 -31.67
CA MET A 58 -24.26 14.73 -30.22
C MET A 58 -24.50 13.29 -29.82
N LEU A 59 -23.48 12.69 -29.21
CA LEU A 59 -23.59 11.40 -28.53
C LEU A 59 -24.90 11.37 -27.73
N SER A 60 -25.69 10.32 -27.94
CA SER A 60 -26.95 10.10 -27.24
C SER A 60 -26.71 10.08 -25.73
N GLN A 61 -27.74 10.39 -24.94
CA GLN A 61 -27.60 10.37 -23.47
C GLN A 61 -27.14 8.99 -22.96
N GLU A 62 -27.54 7.94 -23.66
CA GLU A 62 -27.13 6.56 -23.44
C GLU A 62 -25.62 6.37 -23.73
N GLU A 63 -25.12 6.90 -24.84
CA GLU A 63 -23.70 6.79 -25.22
C GLU A 63 -22.79 7.56 -24.25
N LYS A 64 -23.24 8.72 -23.75
CA LYS A 64 -22.53 9.45 -22.68
C LYS A 64 -22.45 8.64 -21.39
N SER A 65 -23.57 8.02 -20.99
CA SER A 65 -23.61 7.19 -19.78
C SER A 65 -22.76 5.92 -19.89
N MET A 66 -22.65 5.34 -21.09
CA MET A 66 -21.75 4.20 -21.34
C MET A 66 -20.28 4.63 -21.26
N CYS A 67 -19.91 5.75 -21.87
CA CYS A 67 -18.55 6.28 -21.81
C CYS A 67 -18.11 6.62 -20.37
N GLU A 68 -19.02 7.14 -19.54
CA GLU A 68 -18.74 7.39 -18.12
C GLU A 68 -18.52 6.10 -17.32
N LYS A 69 -19.33 5.06 -17.57
CA LYS A 69 -19.14 3.75 -16.94
C LYS A 69 -17.81 3.12 -17.31
N GLU A 70 -17.45 3.10 -18.59
CA GLU A 70 -16.17 2.55 -19.06
C GLU A 70 -14.97 3.23 -18.39
N LYS A 71 -15.02 4.55 -18.19
CA LYS A 71 -13.96 5.29 -17.47
C LYS A 71 -13.86 4.88 -16.01
N ILE A 72 -14.98 4.73 -15.32
CA ILE A 72 -15.00 4.30 -13.91
C ILE A 72 -14.45 2.88 -13.79
N GLU A 73 -14.83 1.98 -14.70
CA GLU A 73 -14.32 0.60 -14.73
C GLU A 73 -12.80 0.56 -14.97
N GLU A 74 -12.28 1.39 -15.88
CA GLU A 74 -10.83 1.52 -16.12
C GLU A 74 -10.09 2.02 -14.86
N LEU A 75 -10.64 3.03 -14.17
CA LEU A 75 -10.08 3.53 -12.91
C LEU A 75 -10.08 2.45 -11.82
N GLN A 76 -11.18 1.70 -11.66
CA GLN A 76 -11.24 0.58 -10.71
C GLN A 76 -10.20 -0.49 -11.02
N LYS A 77 -10.02 -0.82 -12.30
CA LYS A 77 -8.99 -1.78 -12.73
C LYS A 77 -7.59 -1.28 -12.36
N ASN A 78 -7.28 -0.02 -12.62
CA ASN A 78 -5.98 0.58 -12.29
C ASN A 78 -5.71 0.54 -10.79
N ILE A 79 -6.70 0.90 -9.96
CA ILE A 79 -6.57 0.83 -8.50
C ILE A 79 -6.35 -0.62 -8.04
N GLN A 80 -7.10 -1.56 -8.60
CA GLN A 80 -6.95 -2.98 -8.26
C GLN A 80 -5.57 -3.53 -8.64
N GLU A 81 -5.03 -3.13 -9.78
CA GLU A 81 -3.66 -3.47 -10.20
C GLU A 81 -2.60 -2.90 -9.25
N GLU A 82 -2.77 -1.66 -8.79
CA GLU A 82 -1.87 -1.07 -7.79
C GLU A 82 -1.96 -1.77 -6.43
N LEU A 83 -3.18 -2.05 -5.94
CA LEU A 83 -3.39 -2.83 -4.72
C LEU A 83 -2.72 -4.21 -4.79
N ASN A 84 -2.86 -4.90 -5.92
CA ASN A 84 -2.25 -6.21 -6.14
C ASN A 84 -0.71 -6.17 -6.07
N LYS A 85 -0.09 -5.01 -6.32
CA LYS A 85 1.37 -4.82 -6.19
C LYS A 85 1.78 -4.52 -4.75
N ILE A 86 1.11 -3.59 -4.09
CA ILE A 86 1.57 -3.04 -2.80
C ILE A 86 1.07 -3.82 -1.59
N GLU A 87 -0.17 -4.30 -1.62
CA GLU A 87 -0.83 -4.90 -0.46
C GLU A 87 -0.17 -6.23 -0.03
N PRO A 88 0.22 -7.14 -0.95
CA PRO A 88 0.93 -8.35 -0.56
C PRO A 88 2.28 -8.08 0.11
N VAL A 89 2.96 -6.98 -0.25
CA VAL A 89 4.24 -6.59 0.34
C VAL A 89 4.06 -6.15 1.78
N ILE A 90 3.08 -5.28 2.04
CA ILE A 90 2.76 -4.82 3.39
C ILE A 90 2.24 -5.98 4.25
N LYS A 91 1.37 -6.85 3.73
CA LYS A 91 0.92 -8.06 4.45
C LYS A 91 2.06 -9.01 4.80
N ARG A 92 3.06 -9.16 3.92
CA ARG A 92 4.26 -9.96 4.22
C ARG A 92 5.11 -9.32 5.32
N LEU A 93 5.23 -7.99 5.29
CA LEU A 93 5.95 -7.23 6.31
C LEU A 93 5.25 -7.32 7.67
N ASP A 94 3.92 -7.24 7.71
CA ASP A 94 3.10 -7.44 8.91
C ASP A 94 3.40 -8.79 9.57
N ARG A 95 3.28 -9.89 8.81
CA ARG A 95 3.60 -11.25 9.31
C ARG A 95 5.04 -11.36 9.78
N SER A 96 5.96 -10.70 9.09
CA SER A 96 7.38 -10.69 9.47
C SER A 96 7.62 -9.96 10.79
N ILE A 97 6.92 -8.85 11.04
CA ILE A 97 6.99 -8.10 12.31
C ILE A 97 6.33 -8.90 13.44
N GLU A 98 5.21 -9.55 13.18
CA GLU A 98 4.48 -10.38 14.15
C GLU A 98 5.27 -11.61 14.60
N ALA A 99 6.07 -12.20 13.71
CA ALA A 99 6.93 -13.34 14.03
C ALA A 99 8.17 -12.99 14.88
N LEU A 100 8.44 -11.71 15.11
CA LEU A 100 9.59 -11.27 15.91
C LEU A 100 9.37 -11.51 17.41
N SER A 101 10.47 -11.74 18.12
CA SER A 101 10.44 -11.72 19.60
C SER A 101 10.07 -10.32 20.09
N TYR A 102 9.44 -10.21 21.26
CA TYR A 102 9.09 -8.92 21.88
C TYR A 102 10.19 -7.85 21.74
N PRO A 103 11.44 -8.07 22.19
CA PRO A 103 12.48 -7.05 22.09
C PRO A 103 12.87 -6.68 20.65
N ASP A 104 12.83 -7.64 19.71
CA ASP A 104 13.13 -7.35 18.30
C ASP A 104 11.99 -6.55 17.65
N ARG A 105 10.74 -6.93 17.94
CA ARG A 105 9.53 -6.22 17.50
C ARG A 105 9.52 -4.79 18.03
N THR A 106 9.85 -4.56 19.30
CA THR A 106 9.96 -3.22 19.89
C THR A 106 10.99 -2.38 19.15
N ILE A 107 12.16 -2.93 18.82
CA ILE A 107 13.16 -2.21 18.02
C ILE A 107 12.60 -1.85 16.65
N VAL A 108 11.94 -2.78 15.95
CA VAL A 108 11.38 -2.52 14.61
C VAL A 108 10.33 -1.42 14.64
N VAL A 109 9.33 -1.58 15.51
CA VAL A 109 8.19 -0.68 15.59
C VAL A 109 8.63 0.69 16.10
N GLU A 110 9.31 0.76 17.24
CA GLU A 110 9.66 2.06 17.83
C GLU A 110 10.70 2.79 16.99
N ARG A 111 11.75 2.10 16.52
CA ARG A 111 12.84 2.79 15.80
C ARG A 111 12.46 3.16 14.38
N PHE A 112 12.01 2.17 13.61
CA PHE A 112 11.96 2.28 12.15
C PHE A 112 10.58 2.70 11.65
N ILE A 113 9.51 2.36 12.38
CA ILE A 113 8.14 2.78 12.04
C ILE A 113 7.79 4.11 12.75
N ASN A 114 8.03 4.19 14.06
CA ASN A 114 7.64 5.36 14.86
C ASN A 114 8.73 6.45 14.98
N GLY A 115 9.97 6.15 14.58
CA GLY A 115 11.07 7.13 14.59
C GLY A 115 11.64 7.47 15.98
N ALA A 116 11.40 6.63 16.99
CA ALA A 116 11.88 6.84 18.35
C ALA A 116 13.41 6.92 18.46
N SER A 117 13.88 7.62 19.49
CA SER A 117 15.32 7.69 19.82
C SER A 117 15.83 6.35 20.36
N TRP A 118 17.11 6.07 20.14
CA TRP A 118 17.73 4.85 20.66
C TRP A 118 17.71 4.77 22.19
N MET A 119 17.84 5.92 22.86
CA MET A 119 17.77 6.03 24.32
C MET A 119 16.40 5.57 24.84
N ARG A 120 15.30 6.06 24.25
CA ARG A 120 13.94 5.63 24.62
C ARG A 120 13.77 4.11 24.47
N ILE A 121 14.29 3.53 23.39
CA ILE A 121 14.18 2.09 23.15
C ILE A 121 15.04 1.30 24.15
N ALA A 122 16.23 1.81 24.47
CA ALA A 122 17.12 1.24 25.48
C ALA A 122 16.44 1.21 26.86
N ASP A 123 15.75 2.30 27.24
CA ASP A 123 14.98 2.38 28.47
C ASP A 123 13.84 1.36 28.51
N VAL A 124 13.06 1.25 27.43
CA VAL A 124 11.95 0.29 27.31
C VAL A 124 12.42 -1.16 27.38
N LEU A 125 13.61 -1.47 26.85
CA LEU A 125 14.16 -2.82 26.83
C LEU A 125 15.08 -3.13 28.01
N HIS A 126 15.32 -2.17 28.90
CA HIS A 126 16.30 -2.27 29.99
C HIS A 126 17.69 -2.70 29.49
N LEU A 127 18.11 -2.15 28.35
CA LEU A 127 19.42 -2.41 27.72
C LEU A 127 20.20 -1.10 27.63
N SER A 128 21.51 -1.20 27.35
CA SER A 128 22.29 -0.02 26.97
C SER A 128 22.02 0.36 25.51
N GLU A 129 22.08 1.65 25.19
CA GLU A 129 21.91 2.14 23.82
C GLU A 129 22.83 1.44 22.80
N PRO A 130 24.15 1.22 23.07
CA PRO A 130 25.00 0.49 22.15
C PRO A 130 24.55 -0.96 21.91
N ALA A 131 24.01 -1.62 22.93
CA ALA A 131 23.48 -2.97 22.79
C ALA A 131 22.24 -3.01 21.88
N VAL A 132 21.33 -2.03 22.01
CA VAL A 132 20.16 -1.88 21.14
C VAL A 132 20.58 -1.62 19.69
N ARG A 133 21.52 -0.69 19.46
CA ARG A 133 22.05 -0.39 18.11
C ARG A 133 22.71 -1.61 17.46
N LYS A 134 23.49 -2.39 18.21
CA LYS A 134 24.08 -3.64 17.72
C LYS A 134 23.00 -4.69 17.41
N ARG A 135 21.93 -4.72 18.20
CA ARG A 135 20.80 -5.63 17.99
C ARG A 135 19.98 -5.24 16.76
N SER A 136 19.77 -3.95 16.50
CA SER A 136 18.93 -3.49 15.37
C SER A 136 19.43 -3.97 14.01
N GLY A 137 20.74 -4.02 13.79
CA GLY A 137 21.31 -4.55 12.54
C GLY A 137 20.93 -6.02 12.30
N ARG A 138 20.99 -6.86 13.35
CA ARG A 138 20.58 -8.26 13.29
C ARG A 138 19.08 -8.42 13.08
N VAL A 139 18.29 -7.51 13.65
CA VAL A 139 16.83 -7.52 13.48
C VAL A 139 16.45 -7.16 12.04
N LEU A 140 17.06 -6.14 11.44
CA LEU A 140 16.85 -5.80 10.03
C LEU A 140 17.25 -6.95 9.09
N GLU A 141 18.37 -7.61 9.37
CA GLU A 141 18.79 -8.81 8.64
C GLU A 141 17.76 -9.95 8.76
N LYS A 142 17.26 -10.21 9.97
CA LYS A 142 16.22 -11.21 10.21
C LYS A 142 14.92 -10.89 9.46
N VAL A 143 14.46 -9.65 9.51
CA VAL A 143 13.27 -9.21 8.75
C VAL A 143 13.49 -9.33 7.25
N SER A 144 14.69 -8.98 6.77
CA SER A 144 15.07 -9.17 5.37
C SER A 144 14.98 -10.63 4.93
N MET A 145 15.47 -11.57 5.74
CA MET A 145 15.37 -12.99 5.45
C MET A 145 13.91 -13.48 5.45
N MET A 146 13.04 -12.96 6.32
CA MET A 146 11.61 -13.30 6.32
C MET A 146 10.87 -12.73 5.10
N MET A 147 11.27 -11.54 4.64
CA MET A 147 10.66 -10.87 3.49
C MET A 147 11.08 -11.45 2.15
N PHE A 148 12.36 -11.80 1.99
CA PHE A 148 12.94 -12.19 0.70
C PHE A 148 13.39 -13.65 0.63
N GLY A 149 13.22 -14.39 1.72
CA GLY A 149 13.76 -15.73 1.88
C GLY A 149 15.23 -15.74 2.31
N PRO A 150 15.74 -16.93 2.71
CA PRO A 150 17.13 -17.09 3.09
C PRO A 150 18.06 -16.82 1.89
N LEU A 151 19.25 -16.27 2.17
CA LEU A 151 20.25 -15.92 1.15
C LEU A 151 20.68 -17.10 0.25
N SER A 152 20.44 -18.34 0.68
CA SER A 152 20.75 -19.58 -0.05
C SER A 152 19.71 -19.96 -1.11
N ILE A 153 18.55 -19.29 -1.17
CA ILE A 153 17.52 -19.55 -2.19
C ILE A 153 17.43 -18.30 -3.10
N PRO A 154 17.75 -18.41 -4.40
CA PRO A 154 17.66 -17.27 -5.31
C PRO A 154 16.18 -16.97 -5.62
N LEU A 155 15.56 -16.12 -4.81
CA LEU A 155 14.26 -15.52 -5.10
C LEU A 155 14.49 -14.15 -5.73
N GLN A 156 14.22 -14.01 -7.04
CA GLN A 156 14.12 -12.71 -7.69
C GLN A 156 12.81 -12.04 -7.23
N MET A 157 12.89 -11.16 -6.25
CA MET A 157 11.78 -10.29 -5.87
C MET A 157 12.19 -8.85 -6.13
N HIS A 158 11.70 -8.28 -7.23
CA HIS A 158 11.91 -6.88 -7.57
C HIS A 158 10.71 -6.07 -7.05
N PHE A 159 10.91 -5.32 -5.97
CA PHE A 159 9.93 -4.34 -5.52
C PHE A 159 10.36 -2.97 -6.01
N VAL A 160 9.62 -2.41 -6.96
CA VAL A 160 9.79 -1.03 -7.39
C VAL A 160 8.74 -0.20 -6.65
N PHE A 161 9.16 0.53 -5.62
CA PHE A 161 8.37 1.62 -5.08
C PHE A 161 8.71 2.86 -5.88
N THR A 162 7.91 3.16 -6.91
CA THR A 162 8.03 4.43 -7.61
C THR A 162 7.50 5.54 -6.70
N ASP A 163 8.36 6.44 -6.24
CA ASP A 163 7.90 7.74 -5.77
C ASP A 163 7.49 8.54 -7.02
N ARG A 164 6.18 8.80 -7.19
CA ARG A 164 5.71 9.79 -8.16
C ARG A 164 6.00 11.17 -7.56
N ASN A 165 7.03 11.84 -8.08
CA ASN A 165 7.26 13.28 -7.91
C ASN A 165 6.36 14.07 -8.87
#